data_AF-A0AB39VFR8-F1
#
_entry.id   AF-A0AB39VFR8-F1
#
_cell.length_a   1.000
_cell.length_b   1.000
_cell.length_c   1.000
_cell.angle_alpha   90.00
_cell.angle_beta   90.00
_cell.angle_gamma   90.00
#
_symmetry.space_group_name_H-M   'P 1'
#
loop_
_entity.id
_entity.type
_entity.pdbx_description
1 polymer ?
#
loop_
_entity_poly.entity_id
_entity_poly.type
_entity_poly.pdbx_seq_one_letter_code
_entity_poly.pdbx_strand_id
1 'polypeptide(L)'
;MRNLKVLVSVAMIAISMTGVAATKSNAVKRNTKKDREPAVGMANPASVYCTKNGGKSIIVKGKGGEYGVCQLKDGTAVEEWEYYRENNKDENKEPEKIIGTPNPASVFCEKHGGKSINVKDKNGNETGKCQFKDGTKVDEWNYYRENN
;
A
#
# COMPACT_ATOMS: atom_id res chain seq x y z
N MET A 1 -46.97 -36.35 -9.06
CA MET A 1 -48.16 -36.24 -9.94
C MET A 1 -49.05 -35.16 -9.34
N ARG A 2 -48.92 -33.90 -9.78
CA ARG A 2 -49.81 -33.24 -10.75
C ARG A 2 -51.27 -33.20 -10.26
N ASN A 3 -51.76 -32.06 -9.75
CA ASN A 3 -52.54 -31.11 -10.58
C ASN A 3 -53.08 -29.90 -9.79
N LEU A 4 -52.78 -28.73 -10.37
CA LEU A 4 -53.19 -27.37 -10.04
C LEU A 4 -54.26 -26.93 -11.05
N LYS A 5 -55.15 -26.01 -10.65
CA LYS A 5 -56.25 -25.31 -11.37
C LYS A 5 -57.62 -25.95 -11.09
N VAL A 6 -58.67 -25.22 -10.72
CA VAL A 6 -59.34 -24.17 -11.51
C VAL A 6 -60.08 -23.15 -10.60
N LEU A 7 -59.96 -21.87 -10.97
CA LEU A 7 -60.66 -20.67 -10.50
C LEU A 7 -62.13 -20.64 -10.95
N VAL A 8 -63.09 -20.12 -10.14
CA VAL A 8 -64.22 -19.30 -10.66
C VAL A 8 -64.71 -18.31 -9.58
N SER A 9 -64.82 -17.05 -10.00
CA SER A 9 -65.22 -15.83 -9.28
C SER A 9 -66.72 -15.51 -9.42
N VAL A 10 -67.36 -14.88 -8.43
CA VAL A 10 -68.53 -13.94 -8.56
C VAL A 10 -68.53 -13.05 -7.29
N ALA A 11 -68.09 -11.80 -7.26
CA ALA A 11 -68.59 -10.52 -7.82
C ALA A 11 -69.56 -9.72 -6.92
N MET A 12 -69.02 -8.60 -6.40
CA MET A 12 -69.57 -7.23 -6.30
C MET A 12 -70.66 -6.79 -5.29
N ILE A 13 -70.51 -5.49 -4.93
CA ILE A 13 -71.46 -4.48 -4.37
C ILE A 13 -71.29 -4.28 -2.84
N ALA A 14 -71.06 -3.09 -2.26
CA ALA A 14 -71.29 -1.70 -2.67
C ALA A 14 -70.24 -0.73 -2.10
N ILE A 15 -70.20 0.42 -2.76
CA ILE A 15 -69.34 1.60 -2.55
C ILE A 15 -69.80 2.41 -1.34
N SER A 16 -68.86 2.90 -0.54
CA SER A 16 -69.05 4.13 0.25
C SER A 16 -67.79 4.98 0.19
N MET A 17 -67.80 5.95 -0.71
CA MET A 17 -66.87 7.08 -0.77
C MET A 17 -67.25 8.09 0.31
N THR A 18 -66.27 8.55 1.09
CA THR A 18 -66.09 9.87 1.77
C THR A 18 -65.26 9.65 3.04
N GLY A 19 -64.17 10.35 3.35
CA GLY A 19 -63.57 11.53 2.72
C GLY A 19 -62.06 11.59 2.95
N VAL A 20 -61.45 12.46 2.16
CA VAL A 20 -60.01 12.76 2.13
C VAL A 20 -59.61 13.57 3.37
N ALA A 21 -58.65 13.08 4.14
CA ALA A 21 -57.81 13.91 5.01
C ALA A 21 -56.37 13.82 4.50
N ALA A 22 -55.99 14.79 3.67
CA ALA A 22 -54.62 14.93 3.19
C ALA A 22 -53.72 15.43 4.32
N THR A 23 -53.19 14.51 5.14
CA THR A 23 -52.04 14.84 5.99
C THR A 23 -50.80 14.88 5.10
N LYS A 24 -50.40 16.09 4.74
CA LYS A 24 -49.08 16.38 4.13
C LYS A 24 -48.00 15.79 5.05
N SER A 25 -47.51 14.61 4.71
CA SER A 25 -46.32 14.06 5.33
C SER A 25 -45.16 14.91 4.84
N ASN A 26 -44.74 15.85 5.68
CA ASN A 26 -43.50 16.58 5.48
C ASN A 26 -42.40 15.53 5.27
N ALA A 27 -41.89 15.45 4.04
CA ALA A 27 -40.71 14.69 3.74
C ALA A 27 -39.60 15.28 4.63
N VAL A 28 -39.29 14.59 5.73
CA VAL A 28 -38.09 14.86 6.51
C VAL A 28 -36.95 14.56 5.56
N LYS A 29 -36.44 15.61 4.88
CA LYS A 29 -35.10 15.61 4.34
C LYS A 29 -34.18 15.43 5.54
N ARG A 30 -33.93 14.19 5.94
CA ARG A 30 -32.74 13.86 6.70
C ARG A 30 -31.60 14.19 5.76
N ASN A 31 -31.04 15.39 5.95
CA ASN A 31 -29.67 15.65 5.59
C ASN A 31 -28.84 14.65 6.40
N THR A 32 -28.67 13.44 5.86
CA THR A 32 -27.53 12.61 6.23
C THR A 32 -26.32 13.39 5.78
N LYS A 33 -25.82 14.27 6.64
CA LYS A 33 -24.39 14.53 6.70
C LYS A 33 -23.80 13.15 6.92
N LYS A 34 -23.40 12.52 5.82
CA LYS A 34 -22.48 11.41 5.84
C LYS A 34 -21.25 12.01 6.48
N ASP A 35 -21.09 11.80 7.79
CA ASP A 35 -19.81 12.02 8.44
C ASP A 35 -18.82 11.30 7.54
N ARG A 36 -18.02 12.09 6.82
CA ARG A 36 -16.91 11.53 6.08
C ARG A 36 -16.05 10.96 7.18
N GLU A 37 -16.08 9.63 7.35
CA GLU A 37 -15.07 8.95 8.15
C GLU A 37 -13.73 9.57 7.74
N PRO A 38 -12.94 10.08 8.70
CA PRO A 38 -11.67 10.67 8.36
C PRO A 38 -10.93 9.63 7.53
N ALA A 39 -10.59 10.00 6.29
CA ALA A 39 -9.80 9.14 5.44
C ALA A 39 -8.54 8.84 6.26
N VAL A 40 -8.42 7.58 6.71
CA VAL A 40 -7.25 7.15 7.48
C VAL A 40 -6.08 7.32 6.52
N GLY A 41 -5.32 8.40 6.72
CA GLY A 41 -4.13 8.68 5.93
C GLY A 41 -3.11 7.56 6.12
N MET A 42 -2.07 7.58 5.30
CA MET A 42 -0.90 6.73 5.52
C MET A 42 -0.45 6.88 6.99
N ALA A 43 -0.13 5.76 7.65
CA ALA A 43 0.31 5.78 9.03
C ALA A 43 1.58 6.64 9.18
N ASN A 44 1.67 7.44 10.23
CA ASN A 44 2.86 8.24 10.53
C ASN A 44 4.05 7.29 10.78
N PRO A 45 5.14 7.35 9.99
CA PRO A 45 6.31 6.49 10.17
C PRO A 45 6.90 6.52 11.57
N ALA A 46 6.93 7.69 12.22
CA ALA A 46 7.47 7.85 13.57
C ALA A 46 6.60 7.14 14.62
N SER A 47 5.28 7.26 14.51
CA SER A 47 4.33 6.58 15.39
C SER A 47 4.31 5.06 15.17
N VAL A 48 4.46 4.61 13.92
CA VAL A 48 4.65 3.18 13.59
C VAL A 48 5.95 2.67 14.19
N TYR A 49 7.03 3.43 14.09
CA TYR A 49 8.32 3.07 14.68
C TYR A 49 8.24 2.99 16.21
N CYS A 50 7.59 3.95 16.87
CA CYS A 50 7.35 3.92 18.31
C CYS A 50 6.65 2.62 18.74
N THR A 51 5.52 2.30 18.11
CA THR A 51 4.74 1.10 18.43
C THR A 51 5.47 -0.20 18.09
N LYS A 52 6.22 -0.23 16.99
CA LYS A 52 7.06 -1.37 16.60
C LYS A 52 8.16 -1.67 17.62
N ASN A 53 8.72 -0.64 18.26
CA ASN A 53 9.70 -0.79 19.33
C ASN A 53 9.05 -1.05 20.71
N GLY A 54 7.73 -1.23 20.73
CA GLY A 54 6.96 -1.55 21.94
C GLY A 54 6.71 -0.36 22.85
N GLY A 55 6.84 0.86 22.33
CA GLY A 55 6.35 2.08 22.97
C GLY A 55 4.89 2.37 22.63
N LYS A 56 4.34 3.42 23.25
CA LYS A 56 3.00 3.93 22.99
C LYS A 56 3.07 5.32 22.39
N SER A 57 2.47 5.49 21.21
CA SER A 57 2.29 6.78 20.54
C SER A 57 1.21 7.61 21.23
N ILE A 58 1.53 8.84 21.61
CA ILE A 58 0.63 9.77 22.31
C ILE A 58 0.70 11.14 21.65
N ILE A 59 -0.46 11.71 21.30
CA ILE A 59 -0.54 13.09 20.82
C ILE A 59 -0.64 14.04 22.02
N VAL A 60 0.26 15.02 22.06
CA VAL A 60 0.36 16.03 23.11
C VAL A 60 0.10 17.41 22.52
N LYS A 61 -0.68 18.24 23.23
CA LYS A 61 -0.94 19.64 22.86
C LYS A 61 0.15 20.54 23.44
N GLY A 62 0.90 21.20 22.57
CA GLY A 62 1.92 22.18 22.94
C GLY A 62 1.60 23.59 22.46
N LYS A 63 2.47 24.55 22.79
CA LYS A 63 2.33 25.95 22.37
C LYS A 63 2.34 26.13 20.83
N GLY A 64 2.97 25.21 20.10
CA GLY A 64 3.06 25.23 18.63
C GLY A 64 2.06 24.32 17.92
N GLY A 65 1.07 23.77 18.64
CA GLY A 65 0.13 22.77 18.10
C GLY A 65 0.32 21.39 18.71
N GLU A 66 -0.25 20.39 18.05
CA GLU A 66 -0.15 18.98 18.47
C GLU A 66 1.14 18.34 17.95
N TYR A 67 1.79 17.54 18.79
CA TYR A 67 2.98 16.76 18.44
C TYR A 67 2.90 15.35 19.03
N GLY A 68 3.66 14.42 18.47
CA GLY A 68 3.69 13.03 18.91
C GLY A 68 4.79 12.77 19.94
N VAL A 69 4.47 12.03 20.98
CA VAL A 69 5.42 11.52 21.99
C VAL A 69 5.35 10.00 22.02
N CYS A 70 6.51 9.35 21.98
CA CYS A 70 6.67 7.93 22.23
C CYS A 70 6.93 7.69 23.71
N GLN A 71 5.99 7.03 24.40
CA GLN A 71 6.20 6.51 25.74
C GLN A 71 6.83 5.13 25.65
N LEU A 72 8.10 5.02 26.03
CA LEU A 72 8.89 3.79 26.04
C LEU A 72 8.51 2.89 27.22
N LYS A 73 8.97 1.63 27.20
CA LYS A 73 8.63 0.60 28.20
C LYS A 73 9.16 0.91 29.60
N ASP A 74 10.25 1.65 29.69
CA ASP A 74 10.83 2.15 30.94
C ASP A 74 10.08 3.37 31.51
N GLY A 75 9.03 3.82 30.81
CA GLY A 75 8.24 4.99 31.17
C GLY A 75 8.79 6.31 30.62
N THR A 76 9.95 6.29 29.97
CA THR A 76 10.55 7.47 29.35
C THR A 76 9.68 7.97 28.21
N ALA A 77 9.48 9.28 28.13
CA ALA A 77 8.71 9.94 27.08
C ALA A 77 9.64 10.77 26.19
N VAL A 78 9.73 10.40 24.91
CA VAL A 78 10.57 11.07 23.90
C VAL A 78 9.73 11.53 22.72
N GLU A 79 10.12 12.60 22.03
CA GLU A 79 9.39 13.05 20.83
C GLU A 79 9.53 11.99 19.71
N GLU A 80 8.43 11.68 19.02
CA GLU A 80 8.41 10.54 18.09
C GLU A 80 9.37 10.69 16.91
N TRP A 81 9.47 11.90 16.34
CA TRP A 81 10.35 12.13 15.19
C TRP A 81 11.83 12.18 15.56
N GLU A 82 12.16 12.71 16.74
CA GLU A 82 13.49 12.65 17.33
C GLU A 82 13.91 11.20 17.54
N TYR A 83 13.10 10.41 18.25
CA TYR A 83 13.34 8.99 18.45
C TYR A 83 13.47 8.21 17.13
N TYR A 84 12.59 8.49 16.16
CA TYR A 84 12.66 7.88 14.84
C TYR A 84 13.98 8.21 14.14
N ARG A 85 14.40 9.47 14.08
CA ARG A 85 15.64 9.86 13.36
C ARG A 85 16.90 9.37 14.06
N GLU A 86 16.91 9.32 15.38
CA GLU A 86 18.07 8.86 16.16
C GLU A 86 18.28 7.36 16.07
N ASN A 87 17.19 6.59 16.07
CA ASN A 87 17.23 5.13 16.19
C ASN A 87 16.92 4.41 14.86
N ASN A 88 16.36 5.11 13.86
CA ASN A 88 16.18 4.62 12.50
C ASN A 88 17.22 5.24 11.55
N LYS A 89 18.48 5.29 12.00
CA LYS A 89 19.60 5.55 11.11
C LYS A 89 19.80 4.30 10.26
N ASP A 90 19.63 4.45 8.95
CA ASP A 90 19.90 3.40 7.97
C ASP A 90 21.41 3.11 7.90
N GLU A 91 21.99 2.53 8.95
CA GLU A 91 23.42 2.18 8.98
C GLU A 91 23.71 0.85 8.26
N ASN A 92 22.68 0.17 7.72
CA ASN A 92 22.81 -1.09 6.98
C ASN A 92 21.87 -1.24 5.78
N LYS A 93 21.33 -0.14 5.26
CA LYS A 93 20.79 -0.15 3.89
C LYS A 93 21.72 0.71 3.07
N GLU A 94 22.69 0.07 2.43
CA GLU A 94 23.28 0.62 1.22
C GLU A 94 22.09 1.12 0.39
N PRO A 95 21.93 2.43 0.15
CA PRO A 95 20.89 2.87 -0.75
C PRO A 95 21.22 2.16 -2.04
N GLU A 96 20.37 1.22 -2.46
CA GLU A 96 20.47 0.63 -3.79
C GLU A 96 20.40 1.83 -4.71
N LYS A 97 21.57 2.24 -5.14
CA LYS A 97 21.79 3.44 -5.89
C LYS A 97 21.32 3.03 -7.28
N ILE A 98 20.01 3.08 -7.49
CA ILE A 98 19.38 2.92 -8.79
C ILE A 98 19.73 4.21 -9.57
N ILE A 99 20.98 4.30 -10.00
CA ILE A 99 21.40 5.27 -11.01
C ILE A 99 21.04 4.63 -12.35
N GLY A 100 20.09 5.25 -13.02
CA GLY A 100 19.78 4.91 -14.40
C GLY A 100 19.00 3.62 -14.57
N THR A 101 18.57 3.42 -15.81
CA THR A 101 17.91 2.19 -16.25
C THR A 101 18.89 1.02 -16.13
N PRO A 102 18.46 -0.15 -15.62
CA PRO A 102 19.28 -1.35 -15.61
C PRO A 102 19.89 -1.63 -16.99
N ASN A 103 21.16 -2.05 -17.03
CA ASN A 103 21.81 -2.46 -18.27
C ASN A 103 21.03 -3.64 -18.88
N PRO A 104 20.48 -3.51 -20.11
CA PRO A 104 19.69 -4.57 -20.75
C PRO A 104 20.44 -5.90 -20.83
N ALA A 105 21.75 -5.88 -21.11
CA ALA A 105 22.55 -7.09 -21.20
C ALA A 105 22.75 -7.78 -19.84
N SER A 106 22.92 -7.00 -18.77
CA SER A 106 23.03 -7.52 -17.41
C SER A 106 21.71 -8.15 -16.95
N VAL A 107 20.59 -7.47 -17.20
CA VAL A 107 19.25 -8.01 -16.90
C VAL A 107 18.99 -9.28 -17.70
N PHE A 108 19.36 -9.31 -18.98
CA PHE A 108 19.22 -10.50 -19.82
C PHE A 108 20.05 -11.67 -19.27
N CYS A 109 21.30 -11.41 -18.89
CA CYS A 109 22.16 -12.41 -18.25
C CYS A 109 21.51 -13.02 -17.00
N GLU A 110 21.02 -12.17 -16.09
CA GLU A 110 20.40 -12.61 -14.83
C GLU A 110 19.12 -13.41 -15.08
N LYS A 111 18.28 -12.95 -16.02
CA LYS A 111 17.05 -13.65 -16.42
C LYS A 111 17.33 -15.04 -17.01
N HIS A 112 18.49 -15.22 -17.65
CA HIS A 112 18.91 -16.49 -18.24
C HIS A 112 19.80 -17.32 -17.30
N GLY A 113 19.76 -17.03 -16.00
CA GLY A 113 20.38 -17.84 -14.96
C GLY A 113 21.89 -17.61 -14.79
N GLY A 114 22.43 -16.57 -15.41
CA GLY A 114 23.78 -16.08 -15.17
C GLY A 114 23.83 -15.00 -14.08
N LYS A 115 25.03 -14.51 -13.82
CA LYS A 115 25.32 -13.34 -12.99
C LYS A 115 26.14 -12.36 -13.83
N SER A 116 25.71 -11.10 -13.91
CA SER A 116 26.53 -10.06 -14.55
C SER A 116 27.70 -9.67 -13.63
N ILE A 117 28.90 -9.63 -14.18
CA ILE A 117 30.14 -9.26 -13.48
C ILE A 117 30.97 -8.32 -14.35
N ASN A 118 31.58 -7.30 -13.73
CA ASN A 118 32.57 -6.46 -14.41
C ASN A 118 33.94 -7.12 -14.33
N VAL A 119 34.59 -7.32 -15.47
CA VAL A 119 35.93 -7.89 -15.57
C VAL A 119 36.88 -6.83 -16.11
N LYS A 120 37.99 -6.59 -15.40
CA LYS A 120 39.07 -5.70 -15.86
C LYS A 120 40.05 -6.45 -16.75
N ASP A 121 40.41 -5.86 -17.88
CA ASP A 121 41.52 -6.32 -18.69
C ASP A 121 42.88 -5.86 -18.12
N LYS A 122 43.98 -6.31 -18.74
CA LYS A 122 45.36 -5.94 -18.39
C LYS A 122 45.68 -4.45 -18.53
N ASN A 123 44.87 -3.72 -19.29
CA ASN A 123 44.99 -2.28 -19.51
C ASN A 123 44.09 -1.49 -18.54
N GLY A 124 43.30 -2.17 -17.69
CA GLY A 124 42.36 -1.56 -16.75
C GLY A 124 40.98 -1.27 -17.32
N ASN A 125 40.68 -1.67 -18.57
CA ASN A 125 39.34 -1.50 -19.14
C ASN A 125 38.37 -2.50 -18.52
N GLU A 126 37.19 -2.03 -18.12
CA GLU A 126 36.13 -2.88 -17.60
C GLU A 126 35.22 -3.37 -18.73
N THR A 127 34.87 -4.65 -18.72
CA THR A 127 33.89 -5.26 -19.63
C THR A 127 32.93 -6.13 -18.82
N GLY A 128 31.64 -6.01 -19.09
CA GLY A 128 30.62 -6.86 -18.48
C GLY A 128 30.65 -8.28 -19.05
N LYS A 129 30.63 -9.29 -18.18
CA LYS A 129 30.51 -10.70 -18.55
C LYS A 129 29.36 -11.35 -17.83
N CYS A 130 28.65 -12.22 -18.54
CA CYS A 130 27.66 -13.11 -17.96
C CYS A 130 28.33 -14.39 -17.47
N GLN A 131 28.30 -14.63 -16.17
CA GLN A 131 28.84 -15.84 -15.53
C GLN A 131 27.74 -16.82 -15.16
N PHE A 132 27.78 -18.04 -15.70
CA PHE A 132 26.84 -19.11 -15.38
C PHE A 132 27.33 -19.97 -14.19
N LYS A 133 26.44 -20.81 -13.66
CA LYS A 133 26.70 -21.66 -12.48
C LYS A 133 27.79 -22.71 -12.71
N ASP A 134 27.99 -23.14 -13.94
CA ASP A 134 29.07 -24.04 -14.36
C ASP A 134 30.44 -23.32 -14.43
N GLY A 135 30.47 -22.02 -14.19
CA GLY A 135 31.66 -21.18 -14.25
C GLY A 135 31.96 -20.57 -15.63
N THR A 136 31.17 -20.92 -16.66
CA THR A 136 31.27 -20.37 -18.01
C THR A 136 31.06 -18.86 -17.97
N LYS A 137 31.91 -18.11 -18.67
CA LYS A 137 31.83 -16.65 -18.76
C LYS A 137 31.78 -16.22 -20.22
N VAL A 138 30.70 -15.55 -20.61
CA VAL A 138 30.52 -14.98 -21.95
C VAL A 138 30.45 -13.46 -21.87
N ASP A 139 30.79 -12.76 -22.94
CA ASP A 139 30.56 -11.32 -23.02
C ASP A 139 29.05 -11.04 -22.96
N GLU A 140 28.60 -10.17 -22.05
CA GLU A 140 27.17 -10.03 -21.77
C GLU A 140 26.41 -9.37 -22.94
N TRP A 141 27.07 -8.49 -23.70
CA TRP A 141 26.46 -7.82 -24.83
C TRP A 141 26.38 -8.71 -26.07
N ASN A 142 27.39 -9.55 -26.30
CA ASN A 142 27.33 -10.59 -27.33
C ASN A 142 26.21 -11.58 -27.01
N TYR A 143 26.15 -12.07 -25.77
CA TYR A 143 25.10 -12.98 -25.33
C TYR A 143 23.70 -12.38 -25.51
N TYR A 144 23.51 -11.12 -25.13
CA TYR A 144 22.25 -10.42 -25.37
C TYR A 144 21.87 -10.35 -26.85
N ARG A 145 22.80 -9.94 -27.73
CA ARG A 145 22.53 -9.79 -29.17
C ARG A 145 22.30 -11.11 -29.90
N GLU A 146 22.93 -12.20 -29.45
CA GLU A 146 22.78 -13.52 -30.05
C GLU A 146 21.46 -14.21 -29.65
N ASN A 147 20.81 -13.73 -28.58
CA ASN A 147 19.67 -14.40 -27.97
C ASN A 147 18.42 -13.52 -27.77
N ASN A 148 18.39 -12.30 -28.34
CA ASN A 148 17.27 -11.36 -28.26
C ASN A 148 16.89 -10.76 -29.61
#